data_AF-A0A7G5FE60-F1
#
_entry.id   AF-A0A7G5FE60-F1
#
_cell.length_a   1.000
_cell.length_b   1.000
_cell.length_c   1.000
_cell.angle_alpha   90.00
_cell.angle_beta   90.00
_cell.angle_gamma   90.00
#
_symmetry.space_group_name_H-M   'P 1'
#
loop_
_entity.id
_entity.type
_entity.pdbx_description
1 polymer ?
#
loop_
_entity_poly.entity_id
_entity_poly.type
_entity_poly.pdbx_seq_one_letter_code
_entity_poly.pdbx_strand_id
1 'polypeptide(L)'
;MALIKVTSRFSALLRSPAARTLVILTVLLAPLTWFLYREFEEATNSTIRALYAVGVAAPACGIVVAVLSFIAFVIRRRRIVLEVGEQVTIPGTGVSFPLAELGTLQLFSKNGYSYMALLPVHVTERLTAQSARSGQHHVHGYIVEFPAQPTIHSFELADVIVAAHGDVRVEKIGAV
;
A
#
# COMPACT_ATOMS: atom_id res chain seq x y z
N MET A 1 -5.03 -23.35 -10.41
CA MET A 1 -5.20 -22.64 -9.11
C MET A 1 -5.84 -21.27 -9.37
N ALA A 2 -6.71 -20.75 -8.49
CA ALA A 2 -7.30 -19.42 -8.67
C ALA A 2 -6.24 -18.32 -8.43
N LEU A 3 -6.28 -17.23 -9.21
CA LEU A 3 -5.34 -16.11 -9.10
C LEU A 3 -5.55 -15.35 -7.78
N ILE A 4 -4.57 -15.40 -6.90
CA ILE A 4 -4.56 -14.70 -5.61
C ILE A 4 -3.79 -13.39 -5.76
N LYS A 5 -4.45 -12.27 -5.49
CA LYS A 5 -3.83 -10.94 -5.50
C LYS A 5 -3.68 -10.42 -4.07
N VAL A 6 -2.45 -10.18 -3.64
CA VAL A 6 -2.16 -9.57 -2.34
C VAL A 6 -2.26 -8.05 -2.48
N THR A 7 -3.31 -7.48 -1.89
CA THR A 7 -3.60 -6.04 -1.86
C THR A 7 -3.77 -5.56 -0.43
N SER A 8 -3.76 -4.25 -0.19
CA SER A 8 -4.10 -3.65 1.10
C SER A 8 -5.63 -3.57 1.29
N ARG A 9 -6.13 -3.91 2.49
CA ARG A 9 -7.56 -3.83 2.79
C ARG A 9 -8.06 -2.37 2.80
N PHE A 10 -9.20 -2.09 2.17
CA PHE A 10 -9.74 -0.73 2.04
C PHE A 10 -10.15 -0.09 3.38
N SER A 11 -10.70 -0.89 4.30
CA SER A 11 -11.09 -0.44 5.63
C SER A 11 -9.91 0.00 6.49
N ALA A 12 -8.72 -0.56 6.26
CA ALA A 12 -7.47 -0.16 6.89
C ALA A 12 -7.06 1.26 6.50
N LEU A 13 -7.23 1.59 5.22
CA LEU A 13 -6.84 2.88 4.64
C LEU A 13 -7.74 4.01 5.16
N LEU A 14 -9.03 3.73 5.37
CA LEU A 14 -9.97 4.67 5.98
C LEU A 14 -9.68 4.92 7.47
N ARG A 15 -9.01 4.01 8.18
CA ARG A 15 -8.55 4.20 9.57
C ARG A 15 -7.15 4.81 9.67
N SER A 16 -6.50 5.12 8.56
CA SER A 16 -5.15 5.67 8.56
C SER A 16 -5.10 7.12 9.09
N PRO A 17 -3.97 7.57 9.65
CA PRO A 17 -3.80 8.96 10.07
C PRO A 17 -4.06 9.95 8.92
N ALA A 18 -3.75 9.58 7.68
CA ALA A 18 -4.04 10.39 6.50
C ALA A 18 -5.54 10.63 6.27
N ALA A 19 -6.38 9.60 6.48
CA ALA A 19 -7.83 9.73 6.42
C ALA A 19 -8.35 10.64 7.55
N ARG A 20 -7.77 10.52 8.75
CA ARG A 20 -8.12 11.39 9.88
C ARG A 20 -7.76 12.85 9.60
N THR A 21 -6.58 13.12 9.03
CA THR A 21 -6.17 14.47 8.64
C THR A 21 -7.09 15.06 7.57
N LEU A 22 -7.47 14.26 6.56
CA LEU A 22 -8.46 14.68 5.55
C LEU A 22 -9.77 15.08 6.21
N VAL A 23 -10.34 14.22 7.07
CA VAL A 23 -11.61 14.48 7.75
C VAL A 23 -11.54 15.74 8.60
N ILE A 24 -10.49 15.91 9.42
CA ILE A 24 -10.30 17.10 10.26
C ILE A 24 -10.23 18.36 9.40
N LEU A 25 -9.42 18.34 8.34
CA LEU A 25 -9.23 19.48 7.45
C LEU A 25 -10.53 19.84 6.72
N THR A 26 -11.27 18.84 6.21
CA THR A 26 -12.57 19.07 5.57
C THR A 26 -13.61 19.59 6.56
N VAL A 27 -13.70 19.02 7.77
CA VAL A 27 -14.66 19.48 8.80
C VAL A 27 -14.37 20.91 9.25
N LEU A 28 -13.10 21.33 9.26
CA LEU A 28 -12.71 22.68 9.66
C LEU A 28 -12.90 23.70 8.52
N LEU A 29 -12.53 23.34 7.29
CA LEU A 29 -12.59 24.27 6.15
C LEU A 29 -13.97 24.34 5.50
N ALA A 30 -14.77 23.26 5.51
CA ALA A 30 -16.10 23.24 4.91
C ALA A 30 -17.07 24.28 5.49
N PRO A 31 -17.26 24.40 6.83
CA PRO A 31 -18.16 25.41 7.39
C PRO A 31 -17.65 26.84 7.13
N LEU A 32 -16.33 27.05 7.16
CA LEU A 32 -15.73 28.34 6.83
C LEU A 32 -15.98 28.73 5.36
N THR A 33 -15.79 27.77 4.44
CA THR A 33 -16.06 27.96 3.00
C THR A 33 -17.55 28.24 2.76
N TRP A 34 -18.42 27.50 3.44
CA TRP A 34 -19.87 27.70 3.36
C TRP A 34 -20.30 29.08 3.85
N PHE A 35 -19.79 29.51 5.01
CA PHE A 35 -20.08 30.84 5.55
C PHE A 35 -19.62 31.95 4.60
N LEU A 36 -18.37 31.88 4.12
CA LEU A 36 -17.82 32.85 3.16
C LEU A 36 -18.57 32.85 1.82
N TYR A 37 -19.08 31.69 1.38
CA TYR A 37 -19.87 31.58 0.16
C TYR A 37 -21.26 32.23 0.30
N ARG A 38 -21.90 32.09 1.48
CA ARG A 38 -23.17 32.80 1.75
C ARG A 38 -22.98 34.32 1.72
N GLU A 39 -21.94 34.82 2.39
CA GLU A 39 -21.62 36.25 2.38
C GLU A 39 -21.25 36.75 0.97
N PHE A 40 -20.62 35.91 0.14
CA PHE A 40 -20.36 36.21 -1.27
C PHE A 40 -21.64 36.36 -2.11
N GLU A 41 -22.64 35.51 -1.89
CA GLU A 41 -23.95 35.57 -2.57
C GLU A 41 -24.75 36.81 -2.14
N GLU A 42 -24.70 37.15 -0.85
CA GLU A 42 -25.46 38.26 -0.27
C GLU A 42 -24.81 39.64 -0.53
N ALA A 43 -23.53 39.68 -0.93
CA ALA A 43 -22.79 40.92 -1.17
C ALA A 43 -23.26 41.67 -2.44
N THR A 44 -23.91 42.82 -2.24
CA THR A 44 -24.31 43.73 -3.34
C THR A 44 -23.15 44.56 -3.89
N ASN A 45 -22.11 44.83 -3.07
CA ASN A 45 -20.96 45.63 -3.47
C ASN A 45 -19.89 44.78 -4.17
N SER A 46 -19.52 45.16 -5.40
CA SER A 46 -18.57 44.41 -6.24
C SER A 46 -17.18 44.26 -5.62
N THR A 47 -16.69 45.25 -4.88
CA THR A 47 -15.38 45.21 -4.22
C THR A 47 -15.37 44.20 -3.06
N ILE A 48 -16.42 44.20 -2.24
CA ILE A 48 -16.57 43.28 -1.10
C ILE A 48 -16.80 41.85 -1.61
N ARG A 49 -17.58 41.71 -2.69
CA ARG A 49 -17.81 40.42 -3.36
C ARG A 49 -16.51 39.81 -3.90
N ALA A 50 -15.61 40.62 -4.47
CA ALA A 50 -14.29 40.13 -4.90
C ALA A 50 -13.42 39.65 -3.72
N LEU A 51 -13.45 40.35 -2.58
CA LEU A 51 -12.75 39.93 -1.36
C LEU A 51 -13.28 38.60 -0.83
N TYR A 52 -14.60 38.42 -0.77
CA TYR A 52 -15.20 37.14 -0.39
C TYR A 52 -14.88 36.03 -1.40
N ALA A 53 -14.83 36.32 -2.71
CA ALA A 53 -14.45 35.32 -3.71
C ALA A 53 -13.04 34.77 -3.47
N VAL A 54 -12.07 35.64 -3.19
CA VAL A 54 -10.69 35.23 -2.83
C VAL A 54 -10.69 34.48 -1.49
N GLY A 55 -11.49 34.94 -0.53
CA GLY A 55 -11.68 34.31 0.77
C GLY A 55 -12.25 32.90 0.69
N VAL A 56 -13.20 32.63 -0.23
CA VAL A 56 -13.77 31.29 -0.51
C VAL A 56 -12.78 30.42 -1.27
N ALA A 57 -12.03 30.99 -2.21
CA ALA A 57 -11.10 30.24 -3.06
C ALA A 57 -9.98 29.56 -2.25
N ALA A 58 -9.43 30.25 -1.25
CA ALA A 58 -8.36 29.70 -0.41
C ALA A 58 -8.73 28.39 0.33
N PRO A 59 -9.80 28.31 1.13
CA PRO A 59 -10.20 27.09 1.80
C PRO A 59 -10.73 26.03 0.82
N ALA A 60 -11.41 26.42 -0.26
CA ALA A 60 -11.84 25.49 -1.30
C ALA A 60 -10.65 24.78 -1.96
N CYS A 61 -9.60 25.53 -2.34
CA CYS A 61 -8.35 24.96 -2.86
C CYS A 61 -7.69 24.02 -1.84
N GLY A 62 -7.68 24.38 -0.56
CA GLY A 62 -7.16 23.53 0.51
C GLY A 62 -7.86 22.17 0.58
N ILE A 63 -9.19 22.15 0.48
CA ILE A 63 -9.98 20.90 0.46
C ILE A 63 -9.62 20.06 -0.78
N VAL A 64 -9.55 20.68 -1.97
CA VAL A 64 -9.22 19.97 -3.22
C VAL A 64 -7.83 19.33 -3.13
N VAL A 65 -6.82 20.07 -2.67
CA VAL A 65 -5.45 19.56 -2.52
C VAL A 65 -5.40 18.40 -1.52
N ALA A 66 -6.13 18.50 -0.41
CA ALA A 66 -6.18 17.43 0.58
C ALA A 66 -6.83 16.15 0.02
N VAL A 67 -7.92 16.30 -0.73
CA VAL A 67 -8.59 15.17 -1.41
C VAL A 67 -7.65 14.52 -2.42
N LEU A 68 -7.00 15.30 -3.29
CA LEU A 68 -6.04 14.78 -4.27
C LEU A 68 -4.86 14.08 -3.60
N SER A 69 -4.34 14.63 -2.51
CA SER A 69 -3.26 14.02 -1.72
C SER A 69 -3.69 12.68 -1.11
N PHE A 70 -4.92 12.61 -0.60
CA PHE A 70 -5.47 11.36 -0.07
C PHE A 70 -5.70 10.32 -1.17
N ILE A 71 -6.21 10.71 -2.34
CA ILE A 71 -6.34 9.83 -3.50
C ILE A 71 -4.98 9.29 -3.92
N ALA A 72 -3.97 10.16 -4.03
CA ALA A 72 -2.61 9.74 -4.37
C ALA A 72 -2.02 8.78 -3.32
N PHE A 73 -2.27 9.02 -2.03
CA PHE A 73 -1.90 8.12 -0.94
C PHE A 73 -2.57 6.76 -1.08
N VAL A 74 -3.88 6.71 -1.33
CA VAL A 74 -4.64 5.48 -1.54
C VAL A 74 -4.10 4.71 -2.75
N ILE A 75 -3.86 5.38 -3.89
CA ILE A 75 -3.31 4.75 -5.09
C ILE A 75 -1.92 4.15 -4.81
N ARG A 76 -1.04 4.91 -4.13
CA ARG A 76 0.30 4.42 -3.76
C ARG A 76 0.23 3.20 -2.84
N ARG A 77 -0.66 3.20 -1.84
CA ARG A 77 -0.85 2.11 -0.88
C ARG A 77 -1.63 0.91 -1.43
N ARG A 78 -2.39 1.07 -2.50
CA ARG A 78 -3.17 0.01 -3.17
C ARG A 78 -2.40 -0.77 -4.24
N ARG A 79 -1.11 -0.47 -4.47
CA ARG A 79 -0.30 -1.24 -5.40
C ARG A 79 -0.32 -2.72 -5.04
N ILE A 80 -0.61 -3.56 -6.04
CA ILE A 80 -0.58 -5.00 -5.92
C ILE A 80 0.87 -5.38 -5.67
N VAL A 81 1.14 -6.01 -4.54
CA VAL A 81 2.53 -6.31 -4.13
C VAL A 81 2.95 -7.70 -4.61
N LEU A 82 1.98 -8.60 -4.80
CA LEU A 82 2.21 -9.96 -5.24
C LEU A 82 0.94 -10.55 -5.89
N GLU A 83 1.13 -11.19 -7.04
CA GLU A 83 0.12 -12.02 -7.69
C GLU A 83 0.60 -13.46 -7.74
N VAL A 84 -0.21 -14.40 -7.26
CA VAL A 84 0.10 -15.83 -7.23
C VAL A 84 -1.03 -16.58 -7.93
N GLY A 85 -0.75 -17.12 -9.11
CA GLY A 85 -1.64 -18.01 -9.87
C GLY A 85 -0.85 -19.18 -10.44
N GLU A 86 -1.00 -19.48 -11.74
CA GLU A 86 -0.05 -20.37 -12.43
C GLU A 86 1.34 -19.73 -12.59
N GLN A 87 1.39 -18.40 -12.56
CA GLN A 87 2.61 -17.61 -12.50
C GLN A 87 2.63 -16.78 -11.22
N VAL A 88 3.80 -16.68 -10.61
CA VAL A 88 4.11 -15.77 -9.52
C VAL A 88 4.66 -14.50 -10.14
N THR A 89 4.00 -13.37 -9.91
CA THR A 89 4.43 -12.06 -10.40
C THR A 89 4.61 -11.10 -9.24
N ILE A 90 5.77 -10.42 -9.22
CA ILE A 90 6.11 -9.38 -8.27
C ILE A 90 6.17 -8.04 -9.03
N PRO A 91 5.08 -7.25 -9.06
CA PRO A 91 5.02 -6.03 -9.85
C PRO A 91 6.06 -4.98 -9.45
N GLY A 92 6.49 -4.98 -8.18
CA GLY A 92 7.48 -4.03 -7.67
C GLY A 92 8.88 -4.22 -8.24
N THR A 93 9.23 -5.44 -8.65
CA THR A 93 10.55 -5.80 -9.18
C THR A 93 10.51 -6.19 -10.66
N GLY A 94 9.31 -6.42 -11.22
CA GLY A 94 9.11 -6.89 -12.60
C GLY A 94 9.41 -8.37 -12.79
N VAL A 95 9.74 -9.08 -11.71
CA VAL A 95 10.05 -10.52 -11.75
C VAL A 95 8.74 -11.30 -11.89
N SER A 96 8.70 -12.19 -12.87
CA SER A 96 7.62 -13.16 -13.05
C SER A 96 8.21 -14.53 -13.35
N PHE A 97 7.68 -15.58 -12.72
CA PHE A 97 8.12 -16.95 -12.96
C PHE A 97 6.96 -17.94 -12.74
N PRO A 98 7.00 -19.13 -13.36
CA PRO A 98 5.99 -20.17 -13.16
C PRO A 98 5.96 -20.65 -11.72
N LEU A 99 4.77 -20.89 -11.16
CA LEU A 99 4.65 -21.42 -9.79
C LEU A 99 5.33 -22.79 -9.64
N ALA A 100 5.38 -23.59 -10.71
CA ALA A 100 6.09 -24.87 -10.73
C ALA A 100 7.61 -24.75 -10.52
N GLU A 101 8.20 -23.58 -10.78
CA GLU A 101 9.62 -23.32 -10.53
C GLU A 101 9.87 -22.80 -9.11
N LEU A 102 8.84 -22.61 -8.29
CA LEU A 102 9.01 -22.15 -6.92
C LEU A 102 9.59 -23.27 -6.05
N GLY A 103 10.78 -23.04 -5.49
CA GLY A 103 11.46 -24.03 -4.65
C GLY A 103 11.32 -23.75 -3.16
N THR A 104 11.58 -22.51 -2.75
CA THR A 104 11.64 -22.14 -1.33
C THR A 104 10.93 -20.80 -1.07
N LEU A 105 10.10 -20.79 -0.03
CA LEU A 105 9.48 -19.60 0.54
C LEU A 105 10.18 -19.24 1.85
N GLN A 106 10.71 -18.02 1.95
CA GLN A 106 11.32 -17.56 3.19
C GLN A 106 10.54 -16.39 3.79
N LEU A 107 10.09 -16.56 5.04
CA LEU A 107 9.32 -15.56 5.77
C LEU A 107 10.19 -14.85 6.80
N PHE A 108 10.23 -13.52 6.75
CA PHE A 108 10.96 -12.71 7.73
C PHE A 108 10.20 -11.42 8.07
N SER A 109 10.48 -10.84 9.23
CA SER A 109 9.91 -9.56 9.65
C SER A 109 11.03 -8.58 9.95
N LYS A 110 10.98 -7.38 9.35
CA LYS A 110 11.99 -6.32 9.54
C LYS A 110 11.26 -5.01 9.85
N ASN A 111 11.69 -4.30 10.89
CA ASN A 111 11.11 -2.99 11.29
C ASN A 111 9.58 -2.99 11.46
N GLY A 112 8.99 -4.12 11.91
CA GLY A 112 7.54 -4.27 12.07
C GLY A 112 6.76 -4.54 10.77
N TYR A 113 7.45 -4.66 9.63
CA TYR A 113 6.86 -5.06 8.36
C TYR A 113 7.19 -6.53 8.07
N SER A 114 6.21 -7.25 7.52
CA SER A 114 6.37 -8.65 7.11
C SER A 114 6.89 -8.71 5.67
N TYR A 115 7.86 -9.57 5.44
CA TYR A 115 8.46 -9.81 4.13
C TYR A 115 8.40 -11.29 3.79
N MET A 116 8.28 -11.57 2.50
CA MET A 116 8.37 -12.92 1.95
C MET A 116 9.33 -12.91 0.77
N ALA A 117 10.29 -13.82 0.78
CA ALA A 117 11.11 -14.10 -0.39
C ALA A 117 10.56 -15.33 -1.11
N LEU A 118 10.28 -15.20 -2.41
CA LEU A 118 9.83 -16.30 -3.26
C LEU A 118 11.00 -16.75 -4.14
N LEU A 119 11.73 -17.78 -3.70
CA LEU A 119 12.95 -18.23 -4.36
C LEU A 119 12.63 -19.39 -5.32
N PRO A 120 12.80 -19.20 -6.63
CA PRO A 120 12.66 -20.29 -7.58
C PRO A 120 13.85 -21.26 -7.50
N VAL A 121 13.66 -22.49 -7.98
CA VAL A 121 14.62 -23.61 -7.85
C VAL A 121 15.99 -23.29 -8.45
N HIS A 122 16.07 -22.44 -9.47
CA HIS A 122 17.34 -22.03 -10.08
C HIS A 122 18.17 -21.06 -9.21
N VAL A 123 17.58 -20.49 -8.17
CA VAL A 123 18.27 -19.57 -7.26
C VAL A 123 18.81 -20.37 -6.07
N THR A 124 20.13 -20.54 -6.03
CA THR A 124 20.83 -21.29 -4.97
C THR A 124 21.11 -20.43 -3.73
N GLU A 125 21.06 -19.10 -3.86
CA GLU A 125 21.30 -18.16 -2.75
C GLU A 125 20.07 -18.08 -1.82
N ARG A 126 20.27 -18.37 -0.53
CA ARG A 126 19.23 -18.30 0.50
C ARG A 126 19.44 -17.11 1.41
N LEU A 127 18.36 -16.44 1.82
CA LEU A 127 18.44 -15.41 2.84
C LEU A 127 18.71 -16.05 4.20
N THR A 128 19.66 -15.47 4.89
CA THR A 128 19.99 -15.71 6.30
C THR A 128 19.59 -14.48 7.10
N ALA A 129 19.41 -14.62 8.41
CA ALA A 129 19.06 -13.48 9.27
C ALA A 129 20.05 -12.30 9.14
N GLN A 130 21.34 -12.59 8.89
CA GLN A 130 22.38 -11.59 8.70
C GLN A 130 22.27 -10.83 7.36
N SER A 131 21.98 -11.54 6.26
CA SER A 131 21.83 -10.94 4.92
C SER A 131 20.50 -10.20 4.75
N ALA A 132 19.44 -10.63 5.44
CA ALA A 132 18.17 -9.90 5.53
C ALA A 132 18.31 -8.59 6.35
N ARG A 133 19.19 -8.58 7.38
CA ARG A 133 19.54 -7.39 8.17
C ARG A 133 20.30 -6.37 7.32
N SER A 134 21.43 -6.79 6.73
CA SER A 134 22.34 -5.91 6.00
C SER A 134 21.75 -5.37 4.70
N GLY A 135 20.78 -6.08 4.10
CA GLY A 135 20.21 -5.72 2.80
C GLY A 135 21.17 -6.01 1.63
N GLN A 136 22.32 -6.63 1.90
CA GLN A 136 23.27 -7.07 0.88
C GLN A 136 22.96 -8.53 0.54
N HIS A 137 22.15 -8.73 -0.50
CA HIS A 137 21.82 -10.04 -1.06
C HIS A 137 21.40 -9.86 -2.53
N HIS A 138 21.71 -10.83 -3.39
CA HIS A 138 21.35 -10.73 -4.82
C HIS A 138 19.89 -11.09 -5.10
N VAL A 139 19.19 -11.61 -4.09
CA VAL A 139 17.79 -12.04 -4.19
C VAL A 139 16.75 -10.93 -4.01
N HIS A 140 17.17 -9.65 -4.02
CA HIS A 140 16.27 -8.52 -3.76
C HIS A 140 15.07 -8.46 -4.71
N GLY A 141 15.26 -8.90 -5.97
CA GLY A 141 14.19 -9.00 -6.98
C GLY A 141 13.07 -9.99 -6.64
N TYR A 142 13.32 -10.91 -5.72
CA TYR A 142 12.38 -11.98 -5.31
C TYR A 142 11.72 -11.71 -3.95
N ILE A 143 12.04 -10.57 -3.32
CA ILE A 143 11.51 -10.19 -2.02
C ILE A 143 10.30 -9.29 -2.18
N VAL A 144 9.25 -9.61 -1.43
CA VAL A 144 7.98 -8.92 -1.40
C VAL A 144 7.73 -8.38 0.01
N GLU A 145 7.47 -7.08 0.10
CA GLU A 145 7.00 -6.45 1.34
C GLU A 145 5.49 -6.56 1.47
N PHE A 146 4.99 -7.21 2.52
CA PHE A 146 3.56 -7.28 2.78
C PHE A 146 3.08 -5.95 3.39
N PRO A 147 1.96 -5.40 2.92
CA PRO A 147 1.38 -4.22 3.54
C PRO A 147 0.94 -4.54 4.97
N ALA A 148 0.94 -3.53 5.85
CA ALA A 148 0.63 -3.70 7.28
C ALA A 148 -0.74 -4.36 7.58
N GLN A 149 -1.70 -4.24 6.66
CA GLN A 149 -2.99 -4.94 6.72
C GLN A 149 -3.28 -5.56 5.34
N PRO A 150 -2.69 -6.73 5.05
CA PRO A 150 -2.85 -7.37 3.76
C PRO A 150 -4.20 -8.07 3.67
N THR A 151 -4.71 -8.24 2.45
CA THR A 151 -5.92 -9.03 2.19
C THR A 151 -5.77 -10.46 2.67
N ILE A 152 -4.58 -11.04 2.46
CA ILE A 152 -4.13 -12.35 2.93
C ILE A 152 -2.79 -12.20 3.65
N HIS A 153 -2.63 -12.80 4.82
CA HIS A 153 -1.36 -12.70 5.55
C HIS A 153 -0.26 -13.54 4.89
N SER A 154 1.00 -13.22 5.20
CA SER A 154 2.14 -13.93 4.61
C SER A 154 2.16 -15.42 4.97
N PHE A 155 1.74 -15.78 6.18
CA PHE A 155 1.61 -17.19 6.59
C PHE A 155 0.45 -17.89 5.88
N GLU A 156 -0.73 -17.26 5.79
CA GLU A 156 -1.88 -17.79 5.05
C GLU A 156 -1.54 -18.00 3.57
N LEU A 157 -0.81 -17.07 2.96
CA LEU A 157 -0.38 -17.22 1.57
C LEU A 157 0.61 -18.38 1.41
N ALA A 158 1.54 -18.55 2.35
CA ALA A 158 2.46 -19.69 2.34
C ALA A 158 1.69 -21.02 2.45
N ASP A 159 0.70 -21.10 3.35
CA ASP A 159 -0.14 -22.30 3.51
C ASP A 159 -0.92 -22.61 2.23
N VAL A 160 -1.47 -21.59 1.56
CA VAL A 160 -2.19 -21.76 0.29
C VAL A 160 -1.26 -22.18 -0.85
N ILE A 161 -0.02 -21.66 -0.89
CA ILE A 161 0.97 -22.08 -1.88
C ILE A 161 1.39 -23.53 -1.65
N VAL A 162 1.67 -23.92 -0.41
CA VAL A 162 2.03 -25.31 -0.06
C VAL A 162 0.87 -26.26 -0.35
N ALA A 163 -0.37 -25.86 -0.04
CA ALA A 163 -1.55 -26.66 -0.35
C ALA A 163 -1.76 -26.85 -1.86
N ALA A 164 -1.38 -25.86 -2.68
CA ALA A 164 -1.47 -25.95 -4.14
C ALA A 164 -0.28 -26.67 -4.78
N HIS A 165 0.92 -26.52 -4.22
CA HIS A 165 2.16 -27.13 -4.67
C HIS A 165 2.96 -27.64 -3.46
N GLY A 166 2.78 -28.93 -3.14
CA GLY A 166 3.34 -29.57 -1.95
C GLY A 166 4.87 -29.72 -1.92
N ASP A 167 5.56 -29.46 -3.04
CA ASP A 167 7.03 -29.53 -3.12
C ASP A 167 7.74 -28.25 -2.63
N VAL A 168 6.98 -27.18 -2.34
CA VAL A 168 7.55 -25.89 -1.92
C VAL A 168 7.99 -25.97 -0.45
N ARG A 169 9.27 -25.68 -0.19
CA ARG A 169 9.80 -25.63 1.18
C ARG A 169 9.53 -24.27 1.83
N VAL A 170 8.97 -24.27 3.04
CA VAL A 170 8.74 -23.04 3.82
C VAL A 170 9.78 -22.91 4.92
N GLU A 171 10.58 -21.86 4.88
CA GLU A 171 11.57 -21.53 5.91
C GLU A 171 11.17 -20.23 6.62
N LYS A 172 11.20 -20.24 7.95
CA LYS A 172 10.89 -19.07 8.77
C LYS A 172 12.18 -18.53 9.38
N ILE A 173 12.63 -17.37 8.89
CA ILE A 173 13.84 -16.69 9.39
C ILE A 173 13.50 -15.93 10.70
N GLY A 174 12.26 -15.47 10.84
CA GLY A 174 11.79 -14.78 12.04
C GLY A 174 11.99 -13.27 12.01
N ALA A 175 12.10 -12.64 13.18
CA ALA A 175 12.31 -11.21 13.30
C ALA A 175 13.80 -10.88 13.13
N VAL A 176 14.09 -10.02 12.14
CA VAL A 176 15.42 -9.64 11.71
C VAL A 176 15.65 -8.18 12.03
#